data_AF-A0A6L3XUU4-F1
#
_entry.id   AF-A0A6L3XUU4-F1
#
_cell.length_a   1.000
_cell.length_b   1.000
_cell.length_c   1.000
_cell.angle_alpha   90.00
_cell.angle_beta   90.00
_cell.angle_gamma   90.00
#
_symmetry.space_group_name_H-M   'P 1'
#
loop_
_entity.id
_entity.type
_entity.pdbx_description
1 polymer ?
#
loop_
_entity_poly.entity_id
_entity_poly.type
_entity_poly.pdbx_seq_one_letter_code
_entity_poly.pdbx_strand_id
1 'polypeptide(L)'
;MKKPLFICVVLVMIIASAASLPFVLNAGFGQPPQGAQLSEVEASPHYRDGHFHNTLPTPGFTGQQNMLVAWWQFLTRKTENARPAQPLPLVKTDLASLSPEQDTLVWLGHSSWYMQLAGKRILIDPVLSSYAAPFSFLNKAFAGEYPWRAESMPEIDLLIISHDHYDHL
;
A
#
# COMPACT_ATOMS: atom_id res chain seq x y z
N MET A 1 -29.25 40.28 2.81
CA MET A 1 -28.34 39.40 3.59
C MET A 1 -28.10 38.00 3.00
N LYS A 2 -28.78 37.55 1.93
CA LYS A 2 -28.64 36.17 1.39
C LYS A 2 -27.53 35.96 0.32
N LYS A 3 -27.15 37.00 -0.41
CA LYS A 3 -26.10 36.95 -1.46
C LYS A 3 -24.69 36.57 -0.96
N PRO A 4 -24.17 37.10 0.16
CA PRO A 4 -22.83 36.71 0.64
C PRO A 4 -22.79 35.27 1.14
N LEU A 5 -23.86 34.79 1.80
CA LEU A 5 -23.99 33.39 2.23
C LEU A 5 -23.98 32.43 1.02
N PHE A 6 -24.71 32.78 -0.05
CA PHE A 6 -24.73 31.99 -1.28
C PHE A 6 -23.34 31.89 -1.92
N ILE A 7 -22.62 33.01 -2.01
CA ILE A 7 -21.25 33.04 -2.54
C ILE A 7 -20.31 32.17 -1.69
N CYS A 8 -20.40 32.26 -0.36
CA CYS A 8 -19.59 31.43 0.54
C CYS A 8 -19.88 29.93 0.38
N VAL A 9 -21.15 29.53 0.26
CA VAL A 9 -21.52 28.12 0.05
C VAL A 9 -20.98 27.60 -1.28
N VAL A 10 -21.11 28.38 -2.36
CA VAL A 10 -20.58 28.00 -3.68
C VAL A 10 -19.05 27.88 -3.64
N LEU A 11 -18.35 28.81 -2.97
CA LEU A 11 -16.89 28.71 -2.78
C LEU A 11 -16.49 27.46 -2.00
N VAL A 12 -17.17 27.15 -0.89
CA VAL A 12 -16.90 25.93 -0.11
C VAL A 12 -17.13 24.68 -0.95
N MET A 13 -18.21 24.62 -1.73
CA MET A 13 -18.47 23.48 -2.63
C MET A 13 -17.40 23.35 -3.71
N ILE A 14 -16.94 24.45 -4.31
CA ILE A 14 -15.86 24.43 -5.30
C ILE A 14 -14.57 23.93 -4.67
N ILE A 15 -14.22 24.42 -3.46
CA ILE A 15 -13.02 23.98 -2.74
C ILE A 15 -13.12 22.49 -2.38
N ALA A 16 -14.28 22.04 -1.88
CA ALA A 16 -14.50 20.63 -1.55
C ALA A 16 -14.40 19.73 -2.79
N SER A 17 -15.03 20.12 -3.90
CA SER A 17 -14.95 19.40 -5.17
C SER A 17 -13.51 19.36 -5.70
N ALA A 18 -12.82 20.51 -5.74
CA ALA A 18 -11.43 20.60 -6.18
C ALA A 18 -10.49 19.78 -5.28
N ALA A 19 -10.75 19.72 -3.97
CA ALA A 19 -9.99 18.89 -3.04
C ALA A 19 -10.27 17.39 -3.20
N SER A 20 -11.50 17.01 -3.56
CA SER A 20 -11.90 15.60 -3.73
C SER A 20 -11.47 15.00 -5.07
N LEU A 21 -11.38 15.82 -6.13
CA LEU A 21 -11.13 15.36 -7.48
C LEU A 21 -9.81 14.57 -7.62
N PRO A 22 -8.68 15.00 -7.01
CA PRO A 22 -7.45 14.20 -7.00
C PRO A 22 -7.60 12.85 -6.31
N PHE A 23 -8.52 12.68 -5.36
CA PHE A 23 -8.74 11.38 -4.70
C PHE A 23 -9.53 10.44 -5.61
N VAL A 24 -10.54 10.95 -6.30
CA VAL A 24 -11.38 10.14 -7.20
C VAL A 24 -10.64 9.75 -8.49
N LEU A 25 -9.76 10.61 -8.97
CA LEU A 25 -9.01 10.38 -10.21
C LEU A 25 -7.65 9.69 -10.00
N ASN A 26 -7.20 9.51 -8.77
CA ASN A 26 -5.92 8.86 -8.50
C ASN A 26 -6.07 7.35 -8.62
N ALA A 27 -5.38 6.78 -9.61
CA ALA A 27 -5.35 5.34 -9.88
C ALA A 27 -4.90 4.50 -8.66
N GLY A 28 -4.17 5.10 -7.73
CA GLY A 28 -3.77 4.47 -6.48
C GLY A 28 -4.94 3.95 -5.66
N PHE A 29 -6.13 4.58 -5.70
CA PHE A 29 -7.30 4.10 -4.95
C PHE A 29 -7.96 2.84 -5.54
N GLY A 30 -7.49 2.36 -6.70
CA GLY A 30 -8.08 1.23 -7.40
C GLY A 30 -9.46 1.55 -7.96
N GLN A 31 -10.11 0.53 -8.51
CA GLN A 31 -11.48 0.58 -9.01
C GLN A 31 -12.18 -0.74 -8.67
N PRO A 32 -13.52 -0.72 -8.46
CA PRO A 32 -14.26 -1.96 -8.33
C PRO A 32 -14.17 -2.78 -9.63
N PRO A 33 -14.23 -4.12 -9.54
CA PRO A 33 -14.19 -4.99 -10.72
C PRO A 33 -15.37 -4.68 -11.65
N GLN A 34 -15.14 -4.73 -12.97
CA GLN A 34 -16.12 -4.43 -14.00
C GLN A 34 -16.09 -5.47 -15.12
N GLY A 35 -17.20 -5.62 -15.86
CA GLY A 35 -17.28 -6.49 -17.03
C GLY A 35 -16.89 -7.94 -16.73
N ALA A 36 -15.91 -8.47 -17.47
CA ALA A 36 -15.44 -9.85 -17.32
C ALA A 36 -14.88 -10.13 -15.91
N GLN A 37 -14.14 -9.18 -15.33
CA GLN A 37 -13.58 -9.34 -13.98
C GLN A 37 -14.69 -9.42 -12.92
N LEU A 38 -15.75 -8.62 -13.08
CA LEU A 38 -16.90 -8.72 -12.19
C LEU A 38 -17.60 -10.08 -12.35
N SER A 39 -17.74 -10.55 -13.58
CA SER A 39 -18.33 -11.88 -13.84
C SER A 39 -17.53 -13.01 -13.20
N GLU A 40 -16.19 -12.93 -13.23
CA GLU A 40 -15.31 -13.88 -12.54
C GLU A 40 -15.46 -13.82 -11.01
N VAL A 41 -15.55 -12.60 -10.46
CA VAL A 41 -15.80 -12.38 -9.03
C VAL A 41 -17.14 -12.98 -8.62
N GLU A 42 -18.21 -12.70 -9.37
CA GLU A 42 -19.57 -13.20 -9.12
C GLU A 42 -19.70 -14.73 -9.31
N ALA A 43 -18.85 -15.33 -10.16
CA ALA A 43 -18.80 -16.78 -10.33
C ALA A 43 -18.17 -17.51 -9.14
N SER A 44 -17.48 -16.80 -8.24
CA SER A 44 -16.87 -17.41 -7.06
C SER A 44 -17.94 -17.92 -6.09
N PRO A 45 -17.82 -19.15 -5.56
CA PRO A 45 -18.73 -19.66 -4.53
C PRO A 45 -18.65 -18.87 -3.21
N HIS A 46 -17.60 -18.05 -3.05
CA HIS A 46 -17.41 -17.18 -1.89
C HIS A 46 -18.00 -15.78 -2.07
N TYR A 47 -18.46 -15.42 -3.27
CA TYR A 47 -19.15 -14.16 -3.53
C TYR A 47 -20.65 -14.39 -3.51
N ARG A 48 -21.35 -13.80 -2.54
CA ARG A 48 -22.81 -13.90 -2.39
C ARG A 48 -23.32 -12.64 -1.70
N ASP A 49 -24.57 -12.27 -1.94
CA ASP A 49 -25.19 -11.08 -1.33
C ASP A 49 -24.38 -9.78 -1.56
N GLY A 50 -23.74 -9.67 -2.73
CA GLY A 50 -22.99 -8.48 -3.16
C GLY A 50 -21.61 -8.29 -2.51
N HIS A 51 -21.08 -9.29 -1.78
CA HIS A 51 -19.76 -9.21 -1.17
C HIS A 51 -19.10 -10.59 -0.98
N PHE A 52 -17.78 -10.57 -0.76
CA PHE A 52 -17.02 -11.78 -0.43
C PHE A 52 -17.26 -12.21 1.02
N HIS A 53 -17.43 -13.51 1.20
CA HIS A 53 -17.52 -14.16 2.49
C HIS A 53 -16.26 -14.97 2.75
N ASN A 54 -15.50 -14.56 3.77
CA ASN A 54 -14.34 -15.31 4.23
C ASN A 54 -14.75 -16.68 4.75
N THR A 55 -13.92 -17.69 4.48
CA THR A 55 -14.15 -19.08 4.95
C THR A 55 -13.91 -19.21 6.45
N LEU A 56 -13.08 -18.34 7.02
CA LEU A 56 -12.80 -18.24 8.44
C LEU A 56 -13.44 -16.98 9.02
N PRO A 57 -13.81 -16.98 10.31
CA PRO A 57 -14.24 -15.77 11.00
C PRO A 57 -13.13 -14.71 10.98
N THR A 58 -13.33 -13.67 10.17
CA THR A 58 -12.40 -12.54 10.04
C THR A 58 -13.12 -11.26 10.44
N PRO A 59 -13.24 -10.97 11.76
CA PRO A 59 -13.88 -9.73 12.20
C PRO A 59 -13.06 -8.53 11.70
N GLY A 60 -13.71 -7.60 10.98
CA GLY A 60 -13.05 -6.41 10.44
C GLY A 60 -12.51 -5.44 11.51
N PHE A 61 -12.95 -5.59 12.76
CA PHE A 61 -12.42 -4.87 13.90
C PHE A 61 -12.38 -5.80 15.11
N THR A 62 -11.19 -5.96 15.69
CA THR A 62 -10.94 -6.83 16.86
C THR A 62 -10.83 -6.05 18.16
N GLY A 63 -10.91 -4.71 18.11
CA GLY A 63 -10.84 -3.87 19.30
C GLY A 63 -12.11 -3.99 20.14
N GLN A 64 -11.96 -3.81 21.45
CA GLN A 64 -13.10 -3.76 22.37
C GLN A 64 -13.75 -2.37 22.44
N GLN A 65 -13.15 -1.36 21.78
CA GLN A 65 -13.59 0.03 21.85
C GLN A 65 -14.51 0.39 20.69
N ASN A 66 -15.33 1.43 20.87
CA ASN A 66 -16.12 1.96 19.77
C ASN A 66 -15.20 2.47 18.63
N MET A 67 -15.61 2.24 17.38
CA MET A 67 -14.95 2.74 16.17
C MET A 67 -14.54 4.22 16.28
N LEU A 68 -15.42 5.11 16.76
CA LEU A 68 -15.11 6.54 16.91
C LEU A 68 -13.94 6.79 17.87
N VAL A 69 -13.89 6.04 18.97
CA VAL A 69 -12.81 6.14 19.95
C VAL A 69 -11.51 5.60 19.37
N ALA A 70 -11.57 4.50 18.62
CA ALA A 70 -10.41 3.93 17.94
C ALA A 70 -9.84 4.92 16.90
N TRP A 71 -10.69 5.55 16.09
CA TRP A 71 -10.30 6.60 15.14
C TRP A 71 -9.68 7.81 15.85
N TRP A 72 -10.30 8.29 16.92
CA TRP A 72 -9.76 9.40 17.70
C TRP A 72 -8.38 9.08 18.28
N GLN A 73 -8.21 7.87 18.83
CA GLN A 73 -6.91 7.42 19.34
C GLN A 73 -5.89 7.29 18.22
N PHE A 74 -6.24 6.71 17.07
CA PHE A 74 -5.33 6.62 15.93
C PHE A 74 -4.79 7.99 15.50
N LEU A 75 -5.64 9.02 15.51
CA LEU A 75 -5.26 10.38 15.12
C LEU A 75 -4.49 11.16 16.21
N THR A 76 -4.78 10.92 17.49
CA THR A 76 -4.25 11.73 18.59
C THR A 76 -3.14 11.07 19.38
N ARG A 77 -3.06 9.74 19.37
CA ARG A 77 -2.06 8.99 20.11
C ARG A 77 -0.71 9.18 19.44
N LYS A 78 0.24 9.68 20.23
CA LYS A 78 1.66 9.65 19.84
C LYS A 78 2.22 8.30 20.24
N THR A 79 2.78 7.59 19.27
CA THR A 79 3.51 6.35 19.53
C THR A 79 4.98 6.69 19.72
N GLU A 80 5.49 6.46 20.93
CA GLU A 80 6.91 6.62 21.23
C GLU A 80 7.74 5.66 20.38
N ASN A 81 8.88 6.12 19.88
CA ASN A 81 9.82 5.31 19.08
C ASN A 81 9.23 4.70 17.79
N ALA A 82 8.13 5.25 17.25
CA ALA A 82 7.54 4.79 15.98
C ALA A 82 8.45 5.05 14.75
N ARG A 83 9.46 5.90 14.90
CA ARG A 83 10.46 6.20 13.86
C ARG A 83 11.85 6.17 14.46
N PRO A 84 12.84 5.62 13.75
CA PRO A 84 14.22 5.62 14.23
C PRO A 84 14.77 7.06 14.22
N ALA A 85 15.56 7.41 15.23
CA ALA A 85 16.16 8.74 15.38
C ALA A 85 17.30 8.99 14.37
N GLN A 86 17.89 7.93 13.84
CA GLN A 86 18.94 7.93 12.83
C GLN A 86 18.54 6.97 11.70
N PRO A 87 19.05 7.17 10.47
CA PRO A 87 18.89 6.21 9.39
C PRO A 87 19.28 4.80 9.83
N LEU A 88 18.50 3.80 9.41
CA LEU A 88 18.84 2.40 9.66
C LEU A 88 20.10 2.02 8.85
N PRO A 89 20.95 1.11 9.37
CA PRO A 89 22.05 0.57 8.58
C PRO A 89 21.54 -0.04 7.27
N LEU A 90 22.22 0.28 6.17
CA LEU A 90 21.86 -0.18 4.83
C LEU A 90 23.07 -0.84 4.18
N VAL A 91 22.90 -2.09 3.76
CA VAL A 91 23.87 -2.78 2.91
C VAL A 91 23.42 -2.58 1.46
N LYS A 92 24.16 -1.78 0.70
CA LYS A 92 23.88 -1.56 -0.72
C LYS A 92 24.28 -2.81 -1.51
N THR A 93 23.30 -3.64 -1.84
CA THR A 93 23.51 -4.88 -2.61
C THR A 93 23.10 -4.68 -4.06
N ASP A 94 24.03 -4.92 -4.99
CA ASP A 94 23.73 -5.02 -6.42
C ASP A 94 23.10 -6.40 -6.70
N LEU A 95 21.78 -6.43 -6.76
CA LEU A 95 21.00 -7.66 -6.96
C LEU A 95 21.31 -8.35 -8.30
N ALA A 96 21.70 -7.60 -9.32
CA ALA A 96 22.00 -8.14 -10.64
C ALA A 96 23.34 -8.90 -10.69
N SER A 97 24.27 -8.53 -9.80
CA SER A 97 25.58 -9.17 -9.68
C SER A 97 25.55 -10.50 -8.91
N LEU A 98 24.44 -10.84 -8.24
CA LEU A 98 24.32 -12.06 -7.45
C LEU A 98 24.21 -13.30 -8.35
N SER A 99 25.08 -14.28 -8.12
CA SER A 99 25.10 -15.56 -8.83
C SER A 99 23.78 -16.32 -8.65
N PRO A 100 23.08 -16.72 -9.74
CA PRO A 100 21.85 -17.50 -9.67
C PRO A 100 22.03 -18.89 -9.02
N GLU A 101 23.25 -19.42 -9.01
CA GLU A 101 23.57 -20.73 -8.45
C GLU A 101 23.63 -20.71 -6.92
N GLN A 102 23.72 -19.53 -6.31
CA GLN A 102 23.76 -19.36 -4.86
C GLN A 102 22.38 -18.98 -4.32
N ASP A 103 21.85 -19.83 -3.44
CA ASP A 103 20.67 -19.48 -2.67
C ASP A 103 20.97 -18.25 -1.78
N THR A 104 20.21 -17.18 -2.01
CA THR A 104 20.45 -15.86 -1.41
C THR A 104 19.13 -15.24 -0.97
N LEU A 105 19.12 -14.56 0.17
CA LEU A 105 17.98 -13.78 0.63
C LEU A 105 18.44 -12.36 0.96
N VAL A 106 17.81 -11.36 0.36
CA VAL A 106 18.08 -9.94 0.61
C VAL A 106 16.79 -9.29 1.08
N TRP A 107 16.85 -8.73 2.30
CA TRP A 107 15.76 -7.92 2.83
C TRP A 107 15.86 -6.50 2.26
N LEU A 108 14.83 -6.06 1.56
CA LEU A 108 14.78 -4.73 0.92
C LEU A 108 14.13 -3.67 1.82
N GLY A 109 13.55 -4.11 2.95
CA GLY A 109 12.84 -3.28 3.92
C GLY A 109 11.36 -3.65 4.01
N HIS A 110 10.74 -3.43 5.18
CA HIS A 110 9.34 -3.79 5.45
C HIS A 110 9.03 -5.25 5.08
N SER A 111 8.02 -5.50 4.24
CA SER A 111 7.62 -6.80 3.70
C SER A 111 8.37 -7.19 2.43
N SER A 112 9.27 -6.35 1.90
CA SER A 112 9.91 -6.55 0.61
C SER A 112 11.15 -7.44 0.68
N TRP A 113 11.16 -8.50 -0.13
CA TRP A 113 12.27 -9.45 -0.20
C TRP A 113 12.67 -9.77 -1.63
N TYR A 114 13.98 -9.84 -1.87
CA TYR A 114 14.54 -10.50 -3.05
C TYR A 114 15.16 -11.83 -2.61
N MET A 115 14.82 -12.90 -3.32
CA MET A 115 15.29 -14.24 -3.02
C MET A 115 15.81 -14.92 -4.29
N GLN A 116 16.98 -15.54 -4.20
CA GLN A 116 17.45 -16.55 -5.12
C GLN A 116 17.29 -17.91 -4.45
N LEU A 117 16.54 -18.80 -5.08
CA LEU A 117 16.32 -20.14 -4.56
C LEU A 117 16.24 -21.12 -5.73
N ALA A 118 17.09 -22.14 -5.71
CA ALA A 118 17.13 -23.18 -6.75
C ALA A 118 17.23 -22.62 -8.18
N GLY A 119 18.08 -21.59 -8.38
CA GLY A 119 18.28 -20.96 -9.68
C GLY A 119 17.11 -20.09 -10.17
N LYS A 120 16.22 -19.66 -9.26
CA LYS A 120 15.10 -18.75 -9.55
C LYS A 120 15.22 -17.46 -8.76
N ARG A 121 14.94 -16.33 -9.40
CA ARG A 121 14.85 -15.01 -8.79
C ARG A 121 13.40 -14.70 -8.45
N ILE A 122 13.13 -14.53 -7.17
CA ILE A 122 11.80 -14.34 -6.61
C ILE A 122 11.76 -12.98 -5.92
N LEU A 123 10.78 -12.16 -6.27
CA LEU A 123 10.53 -10.87 -5.66
C LEU A 123 9.21 -10.94 -4.88
N ILE A 124 9.22 -10.54 -3.61
CA ILE A 124 8.06 -10.65 -2.72
C ILE A 124 7.72 -9.26 -2.21
N ASP A 125 6.44 -8.87 -2.34
CA ASP A 125 5.84 -7.63 -1.84
C ASP A 125 6.73 -6.38 -2.04
N PRO A 126 7.18 -6.07 -3.27
CA PRO A 126 8.21 -5.06 -3.50
C PRO A 126 7.70 -3.62 -3.39
N VAL A 127 8.06 -2.92 -2.32
CA VAL A 127 7.82 -1.47 -2.17
C VAL A 127 9.09 -0.73 -2.59
N LEU A 128 9.19 -0.41 -3.89
CA LEU A 128 10.37 0.22 -4.49
C LEU A 128 10.30 1.75 -4.54
N SER A 129 9.30 2.35 -3.89
CA SER A 129 9.10 3.79 -3.82
C SER A 129 9.47 4.34 -2.43
N SER A 130 9.47 5.67 -2.27
CA SER A 130 9.78 6.33 -0.99
C SER A 130 8.56 6.50 -0.07
N TYR A 131 7.41 5.90 -0.41
CA TYR A 131 6.17 6.02 0.33
C TYR A 131 5.23 4.84 0.06
N ALA A 132 4.36 4.52 1.02
CA ALA A 132 3.36 3.44 0.88
C ALA A 132 1.95 4.01 1.10
N ALA A 133 1.49 4.81 0.12
CA ALA A 133 0.21 5.50 0.16
C ALA A 133 -0.21 5.98 -1.24
N PRO A 134 -1.48 6.36 -1.48
CA PRO A 134 -1.90 6.92 -2.76
C PRO A 134 -1.26 8.29 -3.06
N PHE A 135 -0.69 8.96 -2.06
CA PHE A 135 0.00 10.24 -2.23
C PHE A 135 1.41 10.21 -1.63
N SER A 136 2.38 10.75 -2.37
CA SER A 136 3.81 10.72 -2.02
C SER A 136 4.21 11.44 -0.73
N PHE A 137 3.32 12.28 -0.19
CA PHE A 137 3.56 12.97 1.08
C PHE A 137 3.06 12.18 2.31
N LEU A 138 2.29 11.11 2.11
CA LEU A 138 1.77 10.25 3.17
C LEU A 138 2.64 9.00 3.31
N ASN A 139 2.64 8.41 4.52
CA ASN A 139 3.31 7.14 4.83
C ASN A 139 4.70 6.96 4.20
N LYS A 140 5.58 7.95 4.39
CA LYS A 140 6.95 7.94 3.83
C LYS A 140 7.80 6.84 4.46
N ALA A 141 8.62 6.20 3.64
CA ALA A 141 9.68 5.30 4.07
C ALA A 141 10.64 5.99 5.05
N PHE A 142 11.37 5.19 5.82
CA PHE A 142 12.42 5.72 6.68
C PHE A 142 13.52 6.40 5.86
N ALA A 143 14.27 7.30 6.48
CA ALA A 143 15.37 7.97 5.78
C ALA A 143 16.46 6.95 5.41
N GLY A 144 16.85 6.94 4.14
CA GLY A 144 17.88 6.06 3.61
C GLY A 144 18.08 6.25 2.10
N GLU A 145 19.26 5.86 1.61
CA GLU A 145 19.58 5.85 0.17
C GLU A 145 19.35 4.45 -0.41
N TYR A 146 18.09 4.01 -0.46
CA TYR A 146 17.72 2.69 -0.99
C TYR A 146 18.07 2.60 -2.49
N PRO A 147 18.96 1.66 -2.90
CA PRO A 147 19.46 1.60 -4.26
C PRO A 147 18.52 0.84 -5.21
N TRP A 148 17.52 0.13 -4.68
CA TRP A 148 16.66 -0.76 -5.45
C TRP A 148 15.49 0.02 -6.04
N ARG A 149 15.43 0.06 -7.37
CA ARG A 149 14.32 0.62 -8.15
C ARG A 149 13.80 -0.41 -9.13
N ALA A 150 12.57 -0.23 -9.59
CA ALA A 150 11.96 -1.12 -10.57
C ALA A 150 12.83 -1.23 -11.85
N GLU A 151 13.41 -0.12 -12.30
CA GLU A 151 14.22 -0.06 -13.52
C GLU A 151 15.60 -0.72 -13.40
N SER A 152 16.09 -0.91 -12.16
CA SER A 152 17.39 -1.52 -11.88
C SER A 152 17.29 -2.96 -11.40
N MET A 153 16.08 -3.52 -11.32
CA MET A 153 15.86 -4.88 -10.85
C MET A 153 16.36 -5.88 -11.92
N PRO A 154 17.09 -6.95 -11.56
CA PRO A 154 17.37 -8.02 -12.50
C PRO A 154 16.07 -8.69 -12.97
N GLU A 155 16.15 -9.50 -14.03
CA GLU A 155 15.01 -10.33 -14.43
C GLU A 155 14.50 -11.17 -13.25
N ILE A 156 13.20 -11.10 -13.01
CA ILE A 156 12.50 -11.79 -11.94
C ILE A 156 11.69 -12.94 -12.54
N ASP A 157 11.94 -14.17 -12.08
CA ASP A 157 11.18 -15.35 -12.51
C ASP A 157 9.78 -15.41 -11.87
N LEU A 158 9.66 -14.93 -10.63
CA LEU A 158 8.41 -14.97 -9.87
C LEU A 158 8.23 -13.71 -9.03
N LEU A 159 7.10 -13.02 -9.26
CA LEU A 159 6.63 -11.94 -8.39
C LEU A 159 5.51 -12.48 -7.50
N ILE A 160 5.67 -12.34 -6.19
CA ILE A 160 4.69 -12.73 -5.18
C ILE A 160 4.15 -11.46 -4.54
N ILE A 161 2.84 -11.27 -4.62
CA ILE A 161 2.10 -10.21 -3.92
C ILE A 161 1.16 -10.88 -2.94
N SER A 162 1.31 -10.58 -1.65
CA SER A 162 0.49 -11.16 -0.59
C SER A 162 -0.92 -10.58 -0.57
N HIS A 163 -1.05 -9.26 -0.75
CA HIS A 163 -2.31 -8.52 -0.82
C HIS A 163 -2.10 -7.13 -1.42
N ASP A 164 -3.19 -6.36 -1.54
CA ASP A 164 -3.24 -5.11 -2.31
C ASP A 164 -3.03 -3.82 -1.49
N HIS A 165 -2.47 -3.92 -0.28
CA HIS A 165 -2.09 -2.72 0.47
C HIS A 165 -0.84 -2.04 -0.14
N TYR A 166 -0.77 -0.71 -0.05
CA TYR A 166 0.33 0.09 -0.62
C TYR A 166 1.72 -0.23 -0.06
N ASP A 167 1.81 -0.85 1.11
CA ASP A 167 3.06 -1.31 1.71
C ASP A 167 3.42 -2.74 1.28
N HIS A 168 2.78 -3.28 0.24
CA HIS A 168 3.06 -4.59 -0.34
C HIS A 168 3.15 -4.59 -1.88
N LEU A 169 3.12 -3.41 -2.52
CA LEU A 169 3.01 -3.20 -3.97
C LEU A 169 4.03 -2.18 -4.51
#